data_AF-I0AKE3-F1
#
_entry.id   AF-I0AKE3-F1
#
_cell.length_a   1.000
_cell.length_b   1.000
_cell.length_c   1.000
_cell.angle_alpha   90.00
_cell.angle_beta   90.00
_cell.angle_gamma   90.00
#
_symmetry.space_group_name_H-M   'P 1'
#
loop_
_entity.id
_entity.type
_entity.pdbx_description
1 polymer ?
#
loop_
_entity_poly.entity_id
_entity_poly.type
_entity_poly.pdbx_seq_one_letter_code
_entity_poly.pdbx_strand_id
1 'polypeptide(L)'
;MELAEILKFIRVNTEWLYTVLYQNKYFFFDYWSLVHFFSGFFIPVILSNLRIRRIYLITFLLLIFYEVVEISLIYLAFNIFKPETIKDQITDIIVGLSGLLLNLRLGKYLFNSRNEIRYSSYFPAIVTSLAISFFWVGFYQYRYNYNFLNSNGFNFWAFGCWSVSILFICISFSHFKDKFSNKLKFYPIFYLLYLTLLLTVEFFGYKILRIKEIAHLNSDSLIFNLIHGNTTLHIYYLLAPFIAIMINKIIFTLWQNYLNTFELNEIKLKNKILRTVSISD
;
A
#
# COMPACT_ATOMS: atom_id res chain seq x y z
N MET A 1 10.55 -16.63 22.85
CA MET A 1 9.15 -16.28 22.57
C MET A 1 8.47 -17.55 22.15
N GLU A 2 7.55 -18.06 22.96
CA GLU A 2 6.79 -19.28 22.63
C GLU A 2 5.87 -19.00 21.44
N LEU A 3 5.55 -20.02 20.63
CA LEU A 3 4.69 -19.87 19.44
C LEU A 3 3.37 -19.12 19.78
N ALA A 4 2.76 -19.43 20.93
CA ALA A 4 1.55 -18.77 21.40
C ALA A 4 1.73 -17.26 21.62
N GLU A 5 2.89 -16.82 22.13
CA GLU A 5 3.21 -15.40 22.32
C GLU A 5 3.34 -14.69 20.97
N ILE A 6 3.96 -15.35 19.98
CA ILE A 6 4.07 -14.80 18.61
C ILE A 6 2.69 -14.62 17.99
N LEU A 7 1.84 -15.65 18.07
CA LEU A 7 0.51 -15.61 17.49
C LEU A 7 -0.39 -14.58 18.17
N LYS A 8 -0.29 -14.46 19.50
CA LYS A 8 -0.97 -13.41 20.26
C LYS A 8 -0.49 -12.01 19.86
N PHE A 9 0.82 -11.83 19.70
CA PHE A 9 1.39 -10.56 19.25
C PHE A 9 0.87 -10.19 17.86
N ILE A 10 0.86 -11.13 16.91
CA ILE A 10 0.31 -10.91 15.56
C ILE A 10 -1.15 -10.48 15.67
N ARG A 11 -2.00 -11.28 16.34
CA ARG A 11 -3.43 -10.99 16.50
C ARG A 11 -3.70 -9.59 17.05
N VAL A 12 -3.02 -9.19 18.13
CA VAL A 12 -3.26 -7.88 18.76
C VAL A 12 -2.89 -6.73 17.81
N ASN A 13 -1.84 -6.89 17.01
CA ASN A 13 -1.42 -5.84 16.07
C ASN A 13 -2.20 -5.85 14.76
N THR A 14 -2.86 -6.95 14.40
CA THR A 14 -3.67 -7.07 13.18
C THR A 14 -5.17 -7.06 13.44
N GLU A 15 -5.64 -6.98 14.68
CA GLU A 15 -7.07 -7.09 15.00
C GLU A 15 -7.93 -6.06 14.26
N TRP A 16 -7.40 -4.86 14.05
CA TRP A 16 -8.11 -3.80 13.32
C TRP A 16 -8.43 -4.18 11.87
N LEU A 17 -7.66 -5.07 11.26
CA LEU A 17 -7.87 -5.52 9.88
C LEU A 17 -9.19 -6.31 9.72
N TYR A 18 -9.68 -6.95 10.79
CA TYR A 18 -10.98 -7.63 10.82
C TYR A 18 -12.18 -6.67 10.91
N THR A 19 -11.98 -5.37 10.71
CA THR A 19 -13.08 -4.40 10.73
C THR A 19 -13.88 -4.49 9.44
N VAL A 20 -15.13 -4.94 9.57
CA VAL A 20 -16.07 -5.04 8.45
C VAL A 20 -16.38 -3.66 7.87
N LEU A 21 -16.10 -3.51 6.58
CA LEU A 21 -16.43 -2.35 5.76
C LEU A 21 -17.81 -2.48 5.10
N TYR A 22 -18.12 -3.68 4.62
CA TYR A 22 -19.37 -3.97 3.94
C TYR A 22 -19.71 -5.46 4.04
N GLN A 23 -20.98 -5.77 4.31
CA GLN A 23 -21.44 -7.16 4.37
C GLN A 23 -22.86 -7.27 3.83
N ASN A 24 -23.08 -8.26 2.96
CA ASN A 24 -24.41 -8.67 2.52
C ASN A 24 -24.52 -10.21 2.49
N LYS A 25 -25.54 -10.75 1.80
CA LYS A 25 -25.77 -12.20 1.67
C LYS A 25 -24.64 -12.93 0.94
N TYR A 26 -23.97 -12.26 0.00
CA TYR A 26 -23.00 -12.85 -0.92
C TYR A 26 -21.57 -12.40 -0.68
N PHE A 27 -21.37 -11.18 -0.17
CA PHE A 27 -20.06 -10.56 -0.02
C PHE A 27 -19.80 -10.14 1.42
N PHE A 28 -18.53 -10.21 1.79
CA PHE A 28 -17.99 -9.74 3.06
C PHE A 28 -16.68 -9.03 2.77
N PHE A 29 -16.61 -7.73 3.04
CA PHE A 29 -15.43 -6.91 2.86
C PHE A 29 -15.03 -6.33 4.20
N ASP A 30 -13.78 -6.52 4.56
CA ASP A 30 -13.13 -5.88 5.70
C ASP A 30 -11.84 -5.19 5.24
N TYR A 31 -10.95 -4.85 6.16
CA TYR A 31 -9.65 -4.29 5.79
C TYR A 31 -8.64 -5.34 5.34
N TRP A 32 -8.79 -6.63 5.70
CA TRP A 32 -8.01 -7.72 5.11
C TRP A 32 -8.27 -7.82 3.61
N SER A 33 -9.50 -7.65 3.15
CA SER A 33 -9.80 -7.61 1.71
C SER A 33 -8.92 -6.61 0.95
N LEU A 34 -8.57 -5.45 1.54
CA LEU A 34 -7.62 -4.51 0.92
C LEU A 34 -6.19 -5.06 0.83
N VAL A 35 -5.75 -5.81 1.84
CA VAL A 35 -4.48 -6.53 1.82
C VAL A 35 -4.47 -7.61 0.73
N HIS A 36 -5.56 -8.34 0.54
CA HIS A 36 -5.70 -9.30 -0.56
C HIS A 36 -5.63 -8.61 -1.92
N PHE A 37 -6.30 -7.46 -2.07
CA PHE A 37 -6.21 -6.63 -3.28
C PHE A 37 -4.75 -6.25 -3.59
N PHE A 38 -4.03 -5.71 -2.60
CA PHE A 38 -2.62 -5.33 -2.76
C PHE A 38 -1.72 -6.55 -3.04
N SER A 39 -1.98 -7.68 -2.40
CA SER A 39 -1.27 -8.95 -2.65
C SER A 39 -1.44 -9.39 -4.10
N GLY A 40 -2.68 -9.48 -4.59
CA GLY A 40 -2.96 -9.81 -5.98
C GLY A 40 -2.35 -8.82 -6.98
N PHE A 41 -2.22 -7.54 -6.58
CA PHE A 41 -1.56 -6.52 -7.38
C PHE A 41 -0.02 -6.67 -7.41
N PHE A 42 0.63 -6.93 -6.27
CA PHE A 42 2.09 -6.89 -6.14
C PHE A 42 2.79 -8.24 -6.37
N ILE A 43 2.18 -9.36 -6.00
CA ILE A 43 2.75 -10.70 -6.24
C ILE A 43 3.19 -10.88 -7.70
N PRO A 44 2.39 -10.58 -8.75
CA PRO A 44 2.84 -10.79 -10.12
C PRO A 44 4.05 -9.92 -10.49
N VAL A 45 4.13 -8.70 -9.94
CA VAL A 45 5.28 -7.80 -10.13
C VAL A 45 6.54 -8.42 -9.51
N ILE A 46 6.44 -8.91 -8.27
CA ILE A 46 7.56 -9.56 -7.56
C ILE A 46 8.00 -10.83 -8.30
N LEU A 47 7.06 -11.72 -8.66
CA LEU A 47 7.36 -12.95 -9.39
C LEU A 47 8.01 -12.69 -10.74
N SER A 48 7.61 -11.61 -11.44
CA SER A 48 8.25 -11.17 -12.67
C SER A 48 9.71 -10.77 -12.47
N ASN A 49 10.00 -10.06 -11.38
CA ASN A 49 11.38 -9.68 -11.03
C ASN A 49 12.24 -10.91 -10.71
N LEU A 50 11.65 -11.94 -10.12
CA LEU A 50 12.28 -13.24 -9.89
C LEU A 50 12.36 -14.12 -11.14
N ARG A 51 11.92 -13.62 -12.30
CA ARG A 51 11.90 -14.32 -13.60
C ARG A 51 11.15 -15.67 -13.56
N ILE A 52 10.16 -15.77 -12.68
CA ILE A 52 9.34 -16.97 -12.52
C ILE A 52 8.41 -17.10 -13.74
N ARG A 53 8.26 -18.33 -14.27
CA ARG A 53 7.32 -18.62 -15.37
C ARG A 53 5.91 -18.79 -14.82
N ARG A 54 4.89 -18.57 -15.67
CA ARG A 54 3.45 -18.74 -15.29
C ARG A 54 3.04 -17.86 -14.09
N ILE A 55 3.56 -16.63 -14.05
CA ILE A 55 3.36 -15.62 -12.99
C ILE A 55 1.91 -15.54 -12.52
N TYR A 56 0.96 -15.43 -13.46
CA TYR A 56 -0.46 -15.24 -13.15
C TYR A 56 -1.09 -16.49 -12.52
N LEU A 57 -0.72 -17.68 -12.98
CA LEU A 57 -1.18 -18.94 -12.39
C LEU A 57 -0.63 -19.09 -10.97
N ILE A 58 0.66 -18.82 -10.78
CA ILE A 58 1.29 -18.90 -9.44
C ILE A 58 0.68 -17.87 -8.50
N THR A 59 0.40 -16.65 -8.97
CA THR A 59 -0.30 -15.63 -8.17
C THR A 59 -1.67 -16.14 -7.71
N PHE A 60 -2.47 -16.69 -8.62
CA PHE A 60 -3.77 -17.28 -8.29
C PHE A 60 -3.65 -18.41 -7.25
N LEU A 61 -2.68 -19.31 -7.43
CA LEU A 61 -2.42 -20.40 -6.48
C LEU A 61 -1.95 -19.88 -5.12
N LEU A 62 -1.15 -18.82 -5.07
CA LEU A 62 -0.71 -18.19 -3.82
C LEU A 62 -1.87 -17.53 -3.07
N LEU A 63 -2.81 -16.89 -3.77
CA LEU A 63 -4.01 -16.33 -3.15
C LEU A 63 -4.86 -17.45 -2.52
N ILE A 64 -5.09 -18.56 -3.24
CA ILE A 64 -5.79 -19.72 -2.67
C ILE A 64 -5.02 -20.33 -1.49
N PHE A 65 -3.71 -20.47 -1.64
CA PHE A 65 -2.86 -21.05 -0.59
C PHE A 65 -2.89 -20.20 0.68
N TYR A 66 -2.95 -18.87 0.56
CA TYR A 66 -3.09 -17.97 1.69
C TYR A 66 -4.37 -18.29 2.49
N GLU A 67 -5.53 -18.40 1.83
CA GLU A 67 -6.80 -18.77 2.49
C GLU A 67 -6.70 -20.13 3.20
N VAL A 68 -6.06 -21.11 2.55
CA VAL A 68 -5.88 -22.44 3.14
C VAL A 68 -5.01 -22.37 4.40
N VAL A 69 -3.96 -21.56 4.39
CA VAL A 69 -3.09 -21.34 5.55
C VAL A 69 -3.86 -20.66 6.67
N GLU A 70 -4.68 -19.65 6.36
CA GLU A 70 -5.53 -18.95 7.35
C GLU A 70 -6.49 -19.90 8.05
N ILE A 71 -7.24 -20.70 7.28
CA ILE A 71 -8.12 -21.75 7.81
C ILE A 71 -7.33 -22.72 8.70
N SER A 72 -6.17 -23.17 8.21
CA SER A 72 -5.32 -24.10 8.95
C SER A 72 -4.85 -23.49 10.27
N LEU A 73 -4.53 -22.20 10.30
CA LEU A 73 -4.14 -21.49 11.51
C LEU A 73 -5.27 -21.39 12.52
N ILE A 74 -6.54 -21.23 12.09
CA ILE A 74 -7.67 -21.26 13.03
C ILE A 74 -7.73 -22.60 13.79
N TYR A 75 -7.53 -23.72 13.08
CA TYR A 75 -7.57 -25.07 13.67
C TYR A 75 -6.31 -25.42 14.47
N LEU A 76 -5.12 -24.97 14.03
CA LEU A 76 -3.84 -25.28 14.66
C LEU A 76 -3.48 -24.34 15.82
N ALA A 77 -3.94 -23.09 15.77
CA ALA A 77 -3.61 -22.05 16.77
C ALA A 77 -4.64 -21.94 17.90
N PHE A 78 -5.40 -23.00 18.21
CA PHE A 78 -6.28 -23.08 19.37
C PHE A 78 -7.25 -21.87 19.53
N ASN A 79 -7.92 -21.44 18.45
CA ASN A 79 -8.87 -20.32 18.45
C ASN A 79 -8.26 -18.93 18.80
N ILE A 80 -6.95 -18.73 18.60
CA ILE A 80 -6.35 -17.39 18.75
C ILE A 80 -6.92 -16.43 17.69
N PHE A 81 -7.14 -16.88 16.46
CA PHE A 81 -7.72 -16.05 15.39
C PHE A 81 -9.25 -16.17 15.35
N LYS A 82 -9.93 -15.11 14.87
CA LYS A 82 -11.38 -15.13 14.69
C LYS A 82 -11.70 -16.08 13.54
N PRO A 83 -12.67 -17.01 13.69
CA PRO A 83 -13.05 -17.89 12.60
C PRO A 83 -13.67 -17.08 11.47
N GLU A 84 -13.10 -17.23 10.28
CA GLU A 84 -13.62 -16.59 9.07
C GLU A 84 -14.74 -17.41 8.46
N THR A 85 -15.62 -16.72 7.75
CA THR A 85 -16.75 -17.36 7.07
C THR A 85 -16.35 -17.76 5.65
N ILE A 86 -16.97 -18.80 5.08
CA ILE A 86 -16.69 -19.20 3.69
C ILE A 86 -16.89 -18.04 2.69
N LYS A 87 -17.86 -17.16 2.95
CA LYS A 87 -18.10 -15.96 2.12
C LYS A 87 -16.94 -14.95 2.18
N ASP A 88 -16.20 -14.93 3.27
CA ASP A 88 -15.04 -14.06 3.50
C ASP A 88 -13.92 -14.45 2.54
N GLN A 89 -13.51 -15.71 2.64
CA GLN A 89 -12.50 -16.36 1.78
C GLN A 89 -12.83 -16.22 0.29
N ILE A 90 -14.10 -16.43 -0.08
CA ILE A 90 -14.54 -16.23 -1.46
C ILE A 90 -14.38 -14.76 -1.87
N THR A 91 -14.75 -13.82 -1.00
CA THR A 91 -14.61 -12.39 -1.27
C THR A 91 -13.14 -12.01 -1.37
N ASP A 92 -12.27 -12.48 -0.49
CA ASP A 92 -10.84 -12.17 -0.48
C ASP A 92 -10.10 -12.74 -1.69
N ILE A 93 -10.43 -13.95 -2.14
CA ILE A 93 -9.94 -14.47 -3.43
C ILE A 93 -10.40 -13.58 -4.59
N ILE A 94 -11.69 -13.20 -4.64
CA ILE A 94 -12.23 -12.35 -5.72
C ILE A 94 -11.55 -10.98 -5.71
N VAL A 95 -11.36 -10.39 -4.53
CA VAL A 95 -10.73 -9.08 -4.36
C VAL A 95 -9.24 -9.16 -4.73
N GLY A 96 -8.53 -10.20 -4.30
CA GLY A 96 -7.15 -10.45 -4.74
C GLY A 96 -7.04 -10.62 -6.26
N LEU A 97 -7.94 -11.38 -6.87
CA LEU A 97 -8.00 -11.53 -8.33
C LEU A 97 -8.29 -10.19 -9.04
N SER A 98 -9.11 -9.33 -8.44
CA SER A 98 -9.36 -7.99 -8.98
C SER A 98 -8.09 -7.12 -9.00
N GLY A 99 -7.23 -7.25 -7.97
CA GLY A 99 -5.90 -6.62 -7.93
C GLY A 99 -4.98 -7.15 -9.04
N LEU A 100 -4.98 -8.46 -9.28
CA LEU A 100 -4.25 -9.09 -10.39
C LEU A 100 -4.74 -8.59 -11.76
N LEU A 101 -6.05 -8.49 -11.95
CA LEU A 101 -6.65 -7.97 -13.18
C LEU A 101 -6.30 -6.50 -13.42
N LEU A 102 -6.29 -5.68 -12.37
CA LEU A 102 -5.87 -4.29 -12.46
C LEU A 102 -4.39 -4.20 -12.84
N ASN A 103 -3.53 -4.99 -12.21
CA ASN A 103 -2.10 -5.08 -12.53
C ASN A 103 -1.88 -5.37 -14.04
N LEU A 104 -2.58 -6.38 -14.56
CA LEU A 104 -2.55 -6.74 -15.98
C LEU A 104 -3.00 -5.59 -16.91
N ARG A 105 -4.10 -4.92 -16.57
CA ARG A 105 -4.63 -3.81 -17.37
C ARG A 105 -3.68 -2.62 -17.37
N LEU A 106 -3.13 -2.28 -16.21
CA LEU A 106 -2.16 -1.19 -16.08
C LEU A 106 -0.86 -1.50 -16.83
N GLY A 107 -0.34 -2.73 -16.73
CA GLY A 107 0.83 -3.16 -17.49
C GLY A 107 0.65 -2.98 -18.99
N LYS A 108 -0.49 -3.45 -19.53
CA LYS A 108 -0.84 -3.27 -20.96
C LYS A 108 -1.01 -1.81 -21.36
N TYR A 109 -1.70 -1.01 -20.54
CA TYR A 109 -1.95 0.39 -20.83
C TYR A 109 -0.65 1.21 -20.86
N LEU A 110 0.21 1.01 -19.85
CA LEU A 110 1.49 1.73 -19.77
C LEU A 110 2.44 1.32 -20.89
N PHE A 111 2.51 0.03 -21.23
CA PHE A 111 3.30 -0.46 -22.36
C PHE A 111 2.89 0.15 -23.70
N ASN A 112 1.58 0.28 -23.95
CA ASN A 112 1.09 0.83 -25.22
C ASN A 112 1.23 2.36 -25.33
N SER A 113 1.59 3.05 -24.24
CA SER A 113 1.65 4.51 -24.21
C SER A 113 3.07 4.99 -24.54
N ARG A 114 3.23 5.82 -25.57
CA ARG A 114 4.51 6.48 -25.92
C ARG A 114 5.08 7.39 -24.79
N ASN A 115 4.38 7.55 -23.67
CA ASN A 115 4.77 8.36 -22.51
C ASN A 115 5.21 7.51 -21.30
N GLU A 116 5.67 6.27 -21.51
CA GLU A 116 6.10 5.29 -20.49
C GLU A 116 6.91 5.89 -19.33
N ILE A 117 7.90 6.73 -19.62
CA ILE A 117 8.83 7.24 -18.61
C ILE A 117 8.15 8.21 -17.63
N ARG A 118 7.17 9.00 -18.08
CA ARG A 118 6.54 10.03 -17.23
C ARG A 118 5.48 9.43 -16.31
N TYR A 119 4.58 8.62 -16.86
CA TYR A 119 3.50 7.99 -16.09
C TYR A 119 4.00 6.91 -15.14
N SER A 120 5.11 6.25 -15.47
CA SER A 120 5.72 5.25 -14.59
C SER A 120 6.31 5.82 -13.31
N SER A 121 6.51 7.15 -13.19
CA SER A 121 6.96 7.78 -11.95
C SER A 121 5.83 8.12 -10.98
N TYR A 122 4.64 8.46 -11.50
CA TYR A 122 3.48 8.80 -10.67
C TYR A 122 2.81 7.57 -10.06
N PHE A 123 2.75 6.48 -10.80
CA PHE A 123 2.09 5.27 -10.33
C PHE A 123 2.73 4.70 -9.04
N PRO A 124 4.06 4.49 -8.96
CA PRO A 124 4.73 4.09 -7.72
C PRO A 124 4.53 5.09 -6.58
N ALA A 125 4.49 6.39 -6.88
CA ALA A 125 4.26 7.43 -5.87
C ALA A 125 2.87 7.30 -5.24
N ILE A 126 1.82 7.11 -6.05
CA ILE A 126 0.43 6.92 -5.61
C ILE A 126 0.31 5.64 -4.78
N VAL A 127 0.85 4.53 -5.28
CA VAL A 127 0.84 3.27 -4.55
C VAL A 127 1.53 3.42 -3.20
N THR A 128 2.73 3.99 -3.20
CA THR A 128 3.53 4.16 -1.98
C THR A 128 2.78 4.99 -0.97
N SER A 129 2.19 6.11 -1.40
CA SER A 129 1.43 6.99 -0.51
C SER A 129 0.23 6.29 0.10
N LEU A 130 -0.53 5.53 -0.70
CA LEU A 130 -1.71 4.82 -0.20
C LEU A 130 -1.33 3.69 0.76
N ALA A 131 -0.33 2.88 0.39
CA ALA A 131 0.10 1.73 1.19
C ALA A 131 0.67 2.17 2.55
N ILE A 132 1.60 3.12 2.56
CA ILE A 132 2.20 3.62 3.80
C ILE A 132 1.14 4.25 4.69
N SER A 133 0.27 5.09 4.12
CA SER A 133 -0.79 5.75 4.90
C SER A 133 -1.79 4.75 5.47
N PHE A 134 -2.15 3.72 4.69
CA PHE A 134 -3.08 2.68 5.12
C PHE A 134 -2.53 1.93 6.33
N PHE A 135 -1.31 1.39 6.24
CA PHE A 135 -0.69 0.69 7.35
C PHE A 135 -0.48 1.60 8.55
N TRP A 136 0.02 2.81 8.32
CA TRP A 136 0.31 3.74 9.40
C TRP A 136 -0.94 4.11 10.21
N VAL A 137 -1.99 4.54 9.51
CA VAL A 137 -3.24 4.95 10.16
C VAL A 137 -3.93 3.77 10.82
N GLY A 138 -3.88 2.59 10.21
CA GLY A 138 -4.44 1.36 10.78
C GLY A 138 -3.73 0.91 12.05
N PHE A 139 -2.39 0.95 12.09
CA PHE A 139 -1.63 0.59 13.30
C PHE A 139 -1.74 1.62 14.40
N TYR A 140 -1.73 2.92 14.06
CA TYR A 140 -1.79 3.98 15.06
C TYR A 140 -3.22 4.21 15.58
N GLN A 141 -4.24 3.93 14.77
CA GLN A 141 -5.66 4.04 15.12
C GLN A 141 -6.06 5.44 15.61
N TYR A 142 -5.70 6.48 14.85
CA TYR A 142 -6.09 7.85 15.15
C TYR A 142 -7.59 7.96 15.46
N ARG A 143 -7.94 8.80 16.43
CA ARG A 143 -9.33 9.21 16.66
C ARG A 143 -9.44 10.71 16.70
N TYR A 144 -10.40 11.24 15.96
CA TYR A 144 -10.70 12.66 15.91
C TYR A 144 -12.11 12.96 16.43
N ASN A 145 -12.35 14.19 16.84
CA ASN A 145 -13.61 14.67 17.42
C ASN A 145 -14.86 14.48 16.53
N TYR A 146 -14.71 14.37 15.21
CA TYR A 146 -15.83 14.12 14.30
C TYR A 146 -16.01 12.62 14.03
N ASN A 147 -17.12 12.05 14.52
CA ASN A 147 -17.39 10.61 14.43
C ASN A 147 -17.34 10.05 13.00
N PHE A 148 -17.83 10.79 11.99
CA PHE A 148 -17.84 10.32 10.60
C PHE A 148 -16.43 10.16 9.98
N LEU A 149 -15.40 10.75 10.58
CA LEU A 149 -14.01 10.58 10.17
C LEU A 149 -13.39 9.29 10.71
N ASN A 150 -14.01 8.67 11.71
CA ASN A 150 -13.50 7.50 12.40
C ASN A 150 -14.32 6.27 12.01
N SER A 151 -13.64 5.21 11.57
CA SER A 151 -14.18 3.85 11.62
C SER A 151 -13.53 3.10 12.80
N ASN A 152 -13.90 1.84 12.99
CA ASN A 152 -13.19 0.99 13.93
C ASN A 152 -11.78 0.71 13.37
N GLY A 153 -10.75 1.19 14.05
CA GLY A 153 -9.35 0.94 13.67
C GLY A 153 -8.80 1.77 12.51
N PHE A 154 -9.57 2.68 11.89
CA PHE A 154 -9.07 3.53 10.81
C PHE A 154 -9.65 4.94 10.87
N ASN A 155 -8.88 5.93 10.42
CA ASN A 155 -9.34 7.31 10.36
C ASN A 155 -9.15 7.90 8.96
N PHE A 156 -10.24 8.35 8.36
CA PHE A 156 -10.26 8.84 6.98
C PHE A 156 -9.52 10.18 6.82
N TRP A 157 -9.56 11.05 7.83
CA TRP A 157 -8.86 12.34 7.78
C TRP A 157 -7.35 12.17 7.82
N ALA A 158 -6.85 11.41 8.81
CA ALA A 158 -5.44 11.08 8.91
C ALA A 158 -4.96 10.36 7.64
N PHE A 159 -5.73 9.38 7.15
CA PHE A 159 -5.39 8.67 5.92
C PHE A 159 -5.26 9.60 4.72
N GLY A 160 -6.20 10.53 4.54
CA GLY A 160 -6.16 11.54 3.48
C GLY A 160 -4.93 12.45 3.62
N CYS A 161 -4.67 12.98 4.81
CA CYS A 161 -3.55 13.88 5.09
C CYS A 161 -2.21 13.20 4.82
N TRP A 162 -2.02 11.99 5.33
CA TRP A 162 -0.82 11.19 5.10
C TRP A 162 -0.65 10.83 3.63
N SER A 163 -1.72 10.43 2.95
CA SER A 163 -1.68 10.06 1.53
C SER A 163 -1.26 11.23 0.65
N VAL A 164 -1.89 12.40 0.83
CA VAL A 164 -1.55 13.61 0.06
C VAL A 164 -0.12 14.06 0.35
N SER A 165 0.29 14.05 1.61
CA SER A 165 1.63 14.48 2.01
C SER A 165 2.71 13.57 1.42
N ILE A 166 2.56 12.25 1.56
CA ILE A 166 3.51 11.27 1.02
C ILE A 166 3.52 11.31 -0.52
N LEU A 167 2.36 11.49 -1.15
CA LEU A 167 2.30 11.61 -2.61
C LEU A 167 3.10 12.83 -3.10
N PHE A 168 2.91 13.99 -2.46
CA PHE A 168 3.64 15.20 -2.80
C PHE A 168 5.15 15.03 -2.60
N ILE A 169 5.58 14.40 -1.50
CA ILE A 169 6.97 14.02 -1.23
C ILE A 169 7.53 13.18 -2.37
N CYS A 170 6.88 12.07 -2.71
CA CYS A 170 7.36 11.13 -3.74
C CYS A 170 7.47 11.80 -5.12
N ILE A 171 6.49 12.63 -5.50
CA ILE A 171 6.48 13.36 -6.77
C ILE A 171 7.58 14.41 -6.79
N SER A 172 7.68 15.23 -5.74
CA SER A 172 8.69 16.29 -5.62
C SER A 172 10.09 15.71 -5.64
N PHE A 173 10.32 14.61 -4.92
CA PHE A 173 11.59 13.90 -4.94
C PHE A 173 11.98 13.47 -6.36
N SER A 174 11.04 12.88 -7.08
CA SER A 174 11.27 12.38 -8.44
C SER A 174 11.58 13.50 -9.44
N HIS A 175 10.98 14.69 -9.28
CA HIS A 175 11.14 15.81 -10.20
C HIS A 175 12.34 16.72 -9.90
N PHE A 176 12.70 16.88 -8.62
CA PHE A 176 13.68 17.88 -8.21
C PHE A 176 15.05 17.30 -7.88
N LYS A 177 15.18 16.01 -7.51
CA LYS A 177 16.46 15.43 -7.06
C LYS A 177 17.61 15.65 -8.05
N ASP A 178 17.34 15.59 -9.35
CA ASP A 178 18.36 15.68 -10.41
C ASP A 178 18.67 17.12 -10.83
N LYS A 179 17.88 18.10 -10.37
CA LYS A 179 18.11 19.53 -10.62
C LYS A 179 19.12 20.15 -9.66
N PHE A 180 19.47 19.46 -8.58
CA PHE A 180 20.44 19.95 -7.60
C PHE A 180 21.84 19.42 -7.95
N SER A 181 22.78 20.35 -8.14
CA SER A 181 24.19 20.01 -8.38
C SER A 181 24.80 19.24 -7.20
N ASN A 182 24.39 19.54 -5.97
CA ASN A 182 24.80 18.84 -4.77
C ASN A 182 23.64 18.05 -4.14
N LYS A 183 23.68 16.72 -4.30
CA LYS A 183 22.65 15.81 -3.79
C LYS A 183 22.56 15.81 -2.26
N LEU A 184 23.62 16.13 -1.53
CA LEU A 184 23.59 16.19 -0.06
C LEU A 184 22.78 17.39 0.42
N LYS A 185 22.86 18.54 -0.28
CA LYS A 185 22.05 19.73 0.04
C LYS A 185 20.56 19.54 -0.24
N PHE A 186 20.22 18.64 -1.15
CA PHE A 186 18.83 18.37 -1.51
C PHE A 186 18.03 17.76 -0.34
N TYR A 187 18.62 16.84 0.43
CA TYR A 187 17.89 16.14 1.50
C TYR A 187 17.40 17.08 2.63
N PRO A 188 18.21 18.00 3.19
CA PRO A 188 17.73 18.97 4.17
C PRO A 188 16.62 19.88 3.63
N ILE A 189 16.76 20.39 2.40
CA ILE A 189 15.76 21.26 1.77
C ILE A 189 14.44 20.50 1.58
N PHE A 190 14.53 19.27 1.08
CA PHE A 190 13.39 18.41 0.88
C PHE A 190 12.68 18.05 2.19
N TYR A 191 13.46 17.81 3.25
CA TYR A 191 12.94 17.56 4.59
C TYR A 191 12.19 18.78 5.16
N LEU A 192 12.74 19.99 5.00
CA LEU A 192 12.07 21.23 5.39
C LEU A 192 10.76 21.46 4.60
N LEU A 193 10.76 21.14 3.31
CA LEU A 193 9.54 21.20 2.49
C LEU A 193 8.47 20.24 3.02
N TYR A 194 8.85 19.01 3.37
CA TYR A 194 7.95 18.05 3.99
C TYR A 194 7.35 18.58 5.30
N LEU A 195 8.18 19.06 6.22
CA LEU A 195 7.70 19.61 7.49
C LEU A 195 6.75 20.79 7.26
N THR A 196 7.06 21.67 6.31
CA THR A 196 6.19 22.82 5.97
C THR A 196 4.83 22.34 5.47
N LEU A 197 4.81 21.35 4.58
CA LEU A 197 3.56 20.78 4.07
C LEU A 197 2.74 20.14 5.18
N LEU A 198 3.38 19.33 6.02
CA LEU A 198 2.74 18.68 7.15
C LEU A 198 2.10 19.70 8.10
N LEU A 199 2.85 20.72 8.50
CA LEU A 199 2.34 21.79 9.38
C LEU A 199 1.20 22.57 8.73
N THR A 200 1.24 22.78 7.41
CA THR A 200 0.18 23.47 6.68
C THR A 200 -1.12 22.67 6.67
N VAL A 201 -1.04 21.37 6.39
CA VAL A 201 -2.21 20.46 6.37
C VAL A 201 -2.81 20.37 7.77
N GLU A 202 -1.98 20.19 8.80
CA GLU A 202 -2.43 20.11 10.19
C GLU A 202 -3.02 21.44 10.68
N PHE A 203 -2.41 22.58 10.31
CA PHE A 203 -2.96 23.89 10.61
C PHE A 203 -4.37 24.06 10.01
N PHE A 204 -4.56 23.66 8.75
CA PHE A 204 -5.86 23.73 8.10
C PHE A 204 -6.89 22.84 8.81
N GLY A 205 -6.53 21.59 9.12
CA GLY A 205 -7.39 20.67 9.87
C GLY A 205 -7.77 21.23 11.24
N TYR A 206 -6.79 21.66 12.03
CA TYR A 206 -6.99 22.07 13.41
C TYR A 206 -7.67 23.44 13.55
N LYS A 207 -7.21 24.46 12.81
CA LYS A 207 -7.70 25.84 12.98
C LYS A 207 -8.94 26.14 12.15
N ILE A 208 -9.00 25.67 10.91
CA ILE A 208 -10.10 25.99 9.99
C ILE A 208 -11.23 24.97 10.16
N LEU A 209 -10.92 23.68 10.08
CA LEU A 209 -11.93 22.62 10.16
C LEU A 209 -12.24 22.17 11.60
N ARG A 210 -11.48 22.64 12.60
CA ARG A 210 -11.64 22.27 14.02
C ARG A 210 -11.56 20.76 14.26
N ILE A 211 -10.79 20.06 13.43
CA ILE A 211 -10.52 18.63 13.56
C ILE A 211 -9.43 18.46 14.64
N LYS A 212 -9.77 17.77 15.73
CA LYS A 212 -8.87 17.58 16.89
C LYS A 212 -8.73 16.10 17.21
N GLU A 213 -7.51 15.64 17.38
CA GLU A 213 -7.23 14.30 17.85
C GLU A 213 -7.69 14.15 19.31
N ILE A 214 -8.32 13.02 19.63
CA ILE A 214 -8.88 12.68 20.95
C ILE A 214 -8.43 11.28 21.44
N ALA A 215 -7.58 10.58 20.68
CA ALA A 215 -7.20 9.20 20.97
C ALA A 215 -6.32 9.05 22.22
N HIS A 216 -5.44 10.01 22.48
CA HIS A 216 -4.40 9.88 23.50
C HIS A 216 -4.49 10.99 24.56
N LEU A 217 -4.78 10.57 25.80
CA LEU A 217 -4.88 11.46 26.98
C LEU A 217 -3.54 12.11 27.35
N ASN A 218 -2.42 11.46 27.00
CA ASN A 218 -1.04 11.96 27.20
C ASN A 218 -0.44 12.40 25.85
N SER A 219 -1.16 13.24 25.11
CA SER A 219 -0.64 13.76 23.84
C SER A 219 0.24 14.98 24.12
N ASP A 220 1.54 14.83 23.83
CA ASP A 220 2.46 15.95 23.86
C ASP A 220 2.44 16.66 22.50
N SER A 221 2.50 17.98 22.52
CA SER A 221 2.64 18.78 21.32
C SER A 221 4.07 18.68 20.76
N LEU A 222 4.21 18.26 19.50
CA LEU A 222 5.51 18.15 18.84
C LEU A 222 6.02 19.51 18.34
N ILE A 223 5.26 20.16 17.45
CA ILE A 223 5.65 21.41 16.79
C ILE A 223 4.48 22.39 16.83
N PHE A 224 4.71 23.57 17.40
CA PHE A 224 3.75 24.69 17.49
C PHE A 224 2.36 24.34 18.07
N ASN A 225 2.24 23.28 18.87
CA ASN A 225 0.95 22.76 19.34
C ASN A 225 -0.04 22.43 18.21
N LEU A 226 0.49 22.01 17.05
CA LEU A 226 -0.33 21.58 15.90
C LEU A 226 -0.34 20.06 15.78
N ILE A 227 0.83 19.43 15.85
CA ILE A 227 0.96 17.97 15.83
C ILE A 227 0.98 17.47 17.27
N HIS A 228 0.09 16.55 17.60
CA HIS A 228 -0.04 15.96 18.93
C HIS A 228 0.22 14.45 18.84
N GLY A 229 0.84 13.87 19.86
CA GLY A 229 1.04 12.42 19.88
C GLY A 229 2.00 11.92 20.94
N ASN A 230 2.47 10.69 20.75
CA ASN A 230 3.47 10.05 21.59
C ASN A 230 4.85 10.02 20.90
N THR A 231 5.89 9.63 21.64
CA THR A 231 7.27 9.54 21.12
C THR A 231 7.38 8.65 19.87
N THR A 232 6.62 7.57 19.77
CA THR A 232 6.62 6.69 18.60
C THR A 232 6.10 7.42 17.35
N LEU A 233 5.00 8.17 17.50
CA LEU A 233 4.45 9.02 16.45
C LEU A 233 5.48 10.05 15.99
N HIS A 234 6.18 10.65 16.95
CA HIS A 234 7.20 11.66 16.70
C HIS A 234 8.35 11.10 15.85
N ILE A 235 8.91 9.96 16.25
CA ILE A 235 9.97 9.28 15.48
C ILE A 235 9.50 8.99 14.06
N TYR A 236 8.26 8.54 13.90
CA TYR A 236 7.74 8.22 12.59
C TYR A 236 7.55 9.45 11.70
N TYR A 237 7.01 10.56 12.21
CA TYR A 237 6.94 11.80 11.44
C TYR A 237 8.32 12.25 10.94
N LEU A 238 9.37 12.09 11.76
CA LEU A 238 10.73 12.43 11.34
C LEU A 238 11.27 11.48 10.24
N LEU A 239 10.93 10.20 10.29
CA LEU A 239 11.45 9.18 9.37
C LEU A 239 10.59 8.96 8.11
N ALA A 240 9.31 9.35 8.14
CA ALA A 240 8.33 9.15 7.08
C ALA A 240 8.81 9.56 5.67
N PRO A 241 9.43 10.72 5.43
CA PRO A 241 9.87 11.09 4.08
C PRO A 241 10.94 10.12 3.54
N PHE A 242 11.84 9.64 4.41
CA PHE A 242 12.89 8.70 4.02
C PHE A 242 12.32 7.31 3.71
N ILE A 243 11.41 6.81 4.57
CA ILE A 243 10.70 5.55 4.37
C ILE A 243 9.90 5.61 3.06
N ALA A 244 9.16 6.68 2.83
CA ALA A 244 8.38 6.91 1.62
C ALA A 244 9.25 6.88 0.36
N ILE A 245 10.37 7.62 0.34
CA ILE A 245 11.27 7.62 -0.82
C ILE A 245 11.87 6.23 -1.05
N MET A 246 12.28 5.54 0.01
CA MET A 246 12.87 4.21 -0.08
C MET A 246 11.87 3.22 -0.70
N ILE A 247 10.65 3.15 -0.14
CA ILE A 247 9.59 2.27 -0.64
C ILE A 247 9.22 2.65 -2.08
N ASN A 248 9.08 3.95 -2.38
CA ASN A 248 8.78 4.42 -3.73
C ASN A 248 9.82 3.99 -4.75
N LYS A 249 11.12 4.03 -4.41
CA LYS A 249 12.19 3.54 -5.29
C LYS A 249 12.13 2.04 -5.50
N ILE A 250 11.85 1.26 -4.45
CA ILE A 250 11.69 -0.19 -4.55
C ILE A 250 10.52 -0.50 -5.50
N ILE A 251 9.35 0.09 -5.26
CA ILE A 251 8.16 -0.11 -6.09
C ILE A 251 8.41 0.33 -7.53
N PHE A 252 9.05 1.48 -7.74
CA PHE A 252 9.42 1.96 -9.08
C PHE A 252 10.33 0.95 -9.80
N THR A 253 11.36 0.43 -9.13
CA THR A 253 12.29 -0.53 -9.73
C THR A 253 11.59 -1.84 -10.08
N LEU A 254 10.81 -2.37 -9.15
CA LEU A 254 10.01 -3.58 -9.36
C LEU A 254 9.04 -3.40 -10.53
N TRP A 255 8.40 -2.25 -10.63
CA TRP A 255 7.45 -1.91 -11.69
C TRP A 255 8.12 -1.81 -13.06
N GLN A 256 9.26 -1.11 -13.16
CA GLN A 256 10.02 -1.01 -14.40
C GLN A 256 10.46 -2.39 -14.92
N ASN A 257 11.01 -3.22 -14.04
CA ASN A 257 11.41 -4.57 -14.41
C ASN A 257 10.24 -5.45 -14.85
N TYR A 258 9.07 -5.28 -14.22
CA TYR A 258 7.84 -5.95 -14.63
C TYR A 258 7.43 -5.54 -16.04
N LEU A 259 7.40 -4.24 -16.35
CA LEU A 259 7.08 -3.72 -17.69
C LEU A 259 8.06 -4.25 -18.75
N ASN A 260 9.36 -4.24 -18.47
CA ASN A 260 10.39 -4.78 -19.38
C ASN A 260 10.19 -6.29 -19.65
N THR A 261 9.82 -7.05 -18.61
CA THR A 261 9.54 -8.48 -18.75
C THR A 261 8.28 -8.73 -19.58
N PHE A 262 7.27 -7.87 -19.39
CA PHE A 262 6.03 -7.91 -20.15
C PHE A 262 6.29 -7.66 -21.64
N GLU A 263 7.06 -6.62 -21.97
CA GLU A 263 7.48 -6.28 -23.34
C GLU A 263 8.21 -7.45 -24.03
N LEU A 264 9.22 -8.04 -23.36
CA LEU A 264 9.98 -9.15 -23.91
C LEU A 264 9.11 -10.37 -24.23
N ASN A 265 8.08 -10.63 -23.42
CA ASN A 265 7.15 -11.75 -23.64
C ASN A 265 6.20 -11.48 -24.82
N GLU A 266 5.69 -10.25 -24.94
CA GLU A 266 4.86 -9.82 -26.07
C GLU A 266 5.61 -9.91 -27.41
N ILE A 267 6.86 -9.43 -27.45
CA ILE A 267 7.71 -9.52 -28.66
C ILE A 267 7.96 -10.98 -29.05
N LYS A 268 8.28 -11.85 -28.08
CA LYS A 268 8.49 -13.28 -28.34
C LYS A 268 7.22 -13.95 -28.87
N LEU A 269 6.05 -13.60 -28.33
CA LEU A 269 4.78 -14.15 -28.79
C LEU A 269 4.46 -13.72 -30.23
N LYS A 270 4.61 -12.43 -30.54
CA LYS A 270 4.43 -11.90 -31.90
C LYS A 270 5.35 -12.59 -32.91
N ASN A 271 6.64 -12.72 -32.58
CA ASN A 271 7.61 -13.41 -33.44
C ASN A 271 7.27 -14.90 -33.65
N LYS A 272 6.75 -15.57 -32.62
CA LYS A 272 6.30 -16.96 -32.74
C LYS A 272 5.10 -17.09 -33.68
N ILE A 273 4.12 -16.19 -33.57
CA ILE A 273 2.93 -16.17 -34.44
C ILE A 273 3.33 -15.91 -35.89
N LEU A 274 4.19 -14.92 -36.15
CA LEU A 274 4.66 -14.62 -37.50
C LEU A 274 5.38 -15.81 -38.14
N ARG A 275 6.21 -16.54 -37.38
CA ARG A 275 6.87 -17.77 -37.87
C ARG A 275 5.89 -18.89 -38.17
N THR A 276 4.82 -19.04 -37.39
CA THR A 276 3.81 -20.08 -37.67
C THR A 276 3.01 -19.77 -38.93
N VAL A 277 2.73 -18.49 -39.19
CA VAL A 277 2.02 -18.07 -40.42
C VAL A 277 2.92 -18.22 -41.66
N SER A 278 4.21 -17.90 -41.56
CA SER A 278 5.14 -18.03 -42.70
C SER A 278 5.50 -19.47 -43.09
N ILE A 279 5.11 -20.48 -42.29
CA ILE A 279 5.34 -21.91 -42.59
C ILE A 279 4.09 -22.52 -43.26
N SER A 280 2.93 -21.84 -43.20
CA SER A 280 1.67 -22.30 -43.80
C SER A 280 1.42 -21.77 -45.22
N ASP A 281 2.32 -20.93 -45.74
CA ASP A 281 2.33 -20.39 -47.11
C ASP A 281 3.39 -21.10 -47.97
#